data_AF-A0A942RGM0-F1
#
_entry.id   AF-A0A942RGM0-F1
#
_cell.length_a   1.000
_cell.length_b   1.000
_cell.length_c   1.000
_cell.angle_alpha   90.00
_cell.angle_beta   90.00
_cell.angle_gamma   90.00
#
_symmetry.space_group_name_H-M   'P 1'
#
loop_
_entity.id
_entity.type
_entity.pdbx_description
1 polymer ?
#
loop_
_entity_poly.entity_id
_entity_poly.type
_entity_poly.pdbx_seq_one_letter_code
_entity_poly.pdbx_strand_id
1 'polypeptide(L)'
;MDELQFERHLPLVRSLVKRYRSDYSEGDDLFQVGCIGLLKALKGFDPERGFAFATYAVPVIAGEIKMYLRGQGALKYSRALKVQAMRIRRLQEEMEQRLGRQPTLGELAAASNLDRGDILVALDVLRLPLSLDAEDSQAQTAAAASGETEEVVDRVALREALANLPQRERQIVLYRFFQHRTQQETAKMLGISQVHVSRLEKKVLFELKKNLME
;
A
#
# COMPACT_ATOMS: atom_id res chain seq x y z
N MET A 1 21.75 -39.85 20.65
CA MET A 1 21.42 -38.41 20.53
C MET A 1 20.10 -38.27 19.80
N ASP A 2 19.02 -37.93 20.49
CA ASP A 2 18.17 -38.91 21.19
C ASP A 2 16.77 -38.71 20.60
N GLU A 3 16.28 -39.64 19.78
CA GLU A 3 14.89 -39.61 19.27
C GLU A 3 13.90 -39.46 20.42
N LEU A 4 14.17 -40.13 21.55
CA LEU A 4 13.37 -40.07 22.76
C LEU A 4 13.33 -38.66 23.41
N GLN A 5 14.42 -37.88 23.32
CA GLN A 5 14.44 -36.50 23.83
C GLN A 5 13.75 -35.55 22.86
N PHE A 6 13.91 -35.79 21.56
CA PHE A 6 13.25 -34.99 20.53
C PHE A 6 11.72 -35.11 20.65
N GLU A 7 11.19 -36.33 20.70
CA GLU A 7 9.75 -36.58 20.83
C GLU A 7 9.16 -35.96 22.12
N ARG A 8 9.88 -36.08 23.23
CA ARG A 8 9.49 -35.52 24.54
C ARG A 8 9.27 -34.01 24.49
N HIS A 9 10.02 -33.29 23.65
CA HIS A 9 9.96 -31.84 23.55
C HIS A 9 9.12 -31.32 22.37
N LEU A 10 8.50 -32.19 21.56
CA LEU A 10 7.56 -31.77 20.51
C LEU A 10 6.39 -30.92 21.02
N PRO A 11 5.78 -31.18 22.20
CA PRO A 11 4.72 -30.31 22.74
C PRO A 11 5.17 -28.86 22.98
N LEU A 12 6.45 -28.65 23.31
CA LEU A 12 7.04 -27.32 23.46
C LEU A 12 7.08 -26.58 22.12
N VAL A 13 7.44 -27.29 21.05
CA VAL A 13 7.41 -26.72 19.69
C VAL A 13 5.97 -26.36 19.29
N ARG A 14 5.01 -27.25 19.54
CA ARG A 14 3.58 -26.98 19.24
C ARG A 14 3.06 -25.76 19.99
N SER A 15 3.43 -25.57 21.26
CA SER A 15 2.99 -24.40 22.04
C SER A 15 3.66 -23.10 21.57
N LEU A 16 4.90 -23.16 21.08
CA LEU A 16 5.59 -22.03 20.47
C LEU A 16 4.95 -21.63 19.14
N VAL A 17 4.69 -22.59 18.26
CA VAL A 17 4.09 -22.36 16.93
C VAL A 17 2.73 -21.68 17.03
N LYS A 18 1.90 -22.06 18.02
CA LYS A 18 0.60 -21.40 18.25
C LYS A 18 0.69 -19.88 18.42
N ARG A 19 1.81 -19.36 18.95
CA ARG A 19 2.03 -17.91 19.13
C ARG A 19 2.42 -17.16 17.86
N TYR A 20 2.87 -17.87 16.84
CA TYR A 20 3.36 -17.30 15.58
C TYR A 20 2.45 -17.58 14.39
N ARG A 21 1.28 -18.20 14.65
CA ARG A 21 0.28 -18.48 13.62
C ARG A 21 -0.35 -17.16 13.16
N SER A 22 -0.26 -16.89 11.86
CA SER A 22 -0.95 -15.82 11.15
C SER A 22 -1.76 -16.44 10.01
N ASP A 23 -2.73 -15.70 9.46
CA ASP A 23 -3.57 -16.12 8.32
C ASP A 23 -2.75 -16.55 7.10
N TYR A 24 -1.51 -16.08 6.99
CA TYR A 24 -0.59 -16.33 5.86
C TYR A 24 0.45 -17.44 6.11
N SER A 25 0.45 -18.08 7.28
CA SER A 25 1.45 -19.10 7.63
C SER A 25 0.79 -20.44 7.91
N GLU A 26 1.10 -21.46 7.12
CA GLU A 26 0.66 -22.83 7.37
C GLU A 26 1.25 -23.34 8.70
N GLY A 27 0.39 -23.85 9.58
CA GLY A 27 0.80 -24.29 10.92
C GLY A 27 1.79 -25.46 10.90
N ASP A 28 1.76 -26.28 9.84
CA ASP A 28 2.62 -27.44 9.67
C ASP A 28 4.05 -27.03 9.26
N ASP A 29 4.19 -26.00 8.43
CA ASP A 29 5.49 -25.41 8.07
C ASP A 29 6.20 -24.83 9.29
N LEU A 30 5.47 -24.03 10.09
CA LEU A 30 6.02 -23.46 11.33
C LEU A 30 6.42 -24.55 12.32
N PHE A 31 5.68 -25.66 12.35
CA PHE A 31 6.02 -26.81 13.17
C PHE A 31 7.30 -27.50 12.69
N GLN A 32 7.47 -27.71 11.38
CA GLN A 32 8.71 -28.27 10.83
C GLN A 32 9.93 -27.37 11.12
N VAL A 33 9.79 -26.06 10.94
CA VAL A 33 10.85 -25.10 11.26
C VAL A 33 11.17 -25.09 12.75
N GLY A 34 10.14 -25.15 13.60
CA GLY A 34 10.30 -25.26 15.04
C GLY A 34 11.03 -26.55 15.45
N CYS A 35 10.79 -27.67 14.76
CA CYS A 35 11.51 -28.93 14.93
C CYS A 35 13.00 -28.80 14.55
N ILE A 36 13.34 -28.06 13.50
CA ILE A 36 14.75 -27.75 13.16
C ILE A 36 15.40 -26.94 14.29
N GLY A 37 14.69 -25.97 14.86
CA GLY A 37 15.17 -25.21 16.03
C GLY A 37 15.36 -26.09 17.26
N LEU A 38 14.47 -27.05 17.50
CA LEU A 38 14.60 -28.01 18.59
C LEU A 38 15.83 -28.91 18.41
N LEU A 39 16.09 -29.39 17.20
CA LEU A 39 17.30 -30.17 16.89
C LEU A 39 18.58 -29.36 17.16
N LYS A 40 18.61 -28.08 16.78
CA LYS A 40 19.72 -27.17 17.08
C LYS A 40 19.89 -26.95 18.58
N ALA A 41 18.78 -26.78 19.31
CA ALA A 41 18.80 -26.64 20.76
C ALA A 41 19.33 -27.90 21.46
N LEU A 42 18.89 -29.10 21.04
CA LEU A 42 19.39 -30.37 21.59
C LEU A 42 20.89 -30.56 21.35
N LYS A 43 21.40 -30.19 20.17
CA LYS A 43 22.83 -30.28 19.85
C LYS A 43 23.70 -29.27 20.60
N GLY A 44 23.15 -28.09 20.91
CA GLY A 44 23.91 -26.98 21.50
C GLY A 44 23.69 -26.78 23.00
N PHE A 45 22.84 -27.58 23.64
CA PHE A 45 22.55 -27.46 25.06
C PHE A 45 23.62 -28.15 25.90
N ASP A 46 24.04 -27.47 26.97
CA ASP A 46 25.06 -27.92 27.91
C ASP A 46 24.43 -28.06 29.31
N PRO A 47 24.16 -29.29 29.78
CA PRO A 47 23.53 -29.55 31.07
C PRO A 47 24.35 -29.06 32.27
N GLU A 48 25.67 -28.95 32.13
CA GLU A 48 26.57 -28.56 33.24
C GLU A 48 26.38 -27.09 33.66
N ARG A 49 25.69 -26.29 32.84
CA ARG A 49 25.37 -24.89 33.13
C ARG A 49 24.24 -24.69 34.12
N GLY A 50 23.55 -25.75 34.54
CA GLY A 50 22.57 -25.72 35.64
C GLY A 50 21.20 -25.10 35.32
N PHE A 51 20.89 -24.80 34.05
CA PHE A 51 19.58 -24.29 33.64
C PHE A 51 18.69 -25.39 33.04
N ALA A 52 17.38 -25.23 33.16
CA ALA A 52 16.44 -26.11 32.48
C ALA A 52 16.57 -25.99 30.95
N PHE A 53 16.48 -27.13 30.24
CA PHE A 53 16.55 -27.19 28.78
C PHE A 53 15.60 -26.20 28.09
N ALA A 54 14.36 -26.08 28.59
CA ALA A 54 13.36 -25.18 28.04
C ALA A 54 13.81 -23.71 28.03
N THR A 55 14.56 -23.27 29.05
CA THR A 55 15.10 -21.90 29.15
C THR A 55 16.03 -21.58 27.98
N TYR A 56 16.80 -22.56 27.52
CA TYR A 56 17.69 -22.43 26.36
C TYR A 56 16.97 -22.68 25.03
N ALA A 57 16.12 -23.71 24.97
CA ALA A 57 15.49 -24.13 23.73
C ALA A 57 14.46 -23.12 23.21
N VAL A 58 13.71 -22.46 24.09
CA VAL A 58 12.68 -21.48 23.70
C VAL A 58 13.23 -20.34 22.81
N PRO A 59 14.30 -19.60 23.17
CA PRO A 59 14.83 -18.55 22.32
C PRO A 59 15.42 -19.09 21.00
N VAL A 60 16.01 -20.30 21.00
CA VAL A 60 16.56 -20.93 19.78
C VAL A 60 15.44 -21.29 18.80
N ILE A 61 14.40 -22.00 19.27
CA ILE A 61 13.24 -22.39 18.47
C ILE A 61 12.51 -21.16 17.93
N ALA A 62 12.27 -20.16 18.79
CA ALA A 62 11.63 -18.91 18.39
C ALA A 62 12.47 -18.13 17.36
N GLY A 63 13.79 -18.18 17.45
CA GLY A 63 14.71 -17.57 16.50
C GLY A 63 14.58 -18.15 15.08
N GLU A 64 14.53 -19.48 14.97
CA GLU A 64 14.34 -20.18 13.69
C GLU A 64 12.98 -19.87 13.07
N ILE A 65 11.91 -19.90 13.87
CA ILE A 65 10.55 -19.53 13.41
C ILE A 65 10.51 -18.09 12.89
N LYS A 66 11.10 -17.13 13.62
CA LYS A 66 11.20 -15.73 13.18
C LYS A 66 12.03 -15.58 11.91
N MET A 67 13.10 -16.36 11.77
CA MET A 67 13.94 -16.35 10.56
C MET A 67 13.16 -16.85 9.34
N TYR A 68 12.41 -17.94 9.49
CA TYR A 68 11.55 -18.49 8.45
C TYR A 68 10.46 -17.50 8.02
N LEU A 69 9.72 -16.94 8.98
CA LEU A 69 8.68 -15.94 8.72
C LEU A 69 9.23 -14.69 8.01
N ARG A 70 10.48 -14.29 8.29
CA ARG A 70 11.13 -13.17 7.59
C ARG A 70 11.44 -13.48 6.12
N GLY A 71 11.58 -14.76 5.78
CA GLY A 71 11.85 -15.28 4.43
C GLY A 71 10.60 -15.54 3.59
N GLN A 72 9.44 -15.77 4.22
CA GLN A 72 8.17 -16.15 3.59
C GLN A 72 7.27 -14.99 3.13
N GLY A 73 7.79 -13.76 3.04
CA GLY A 73 7.03 -12.68 2.40
C GLY A 73 6.74 -13.03 0.95
N ALA A 74 5.51 -12.79 0.47
CA ALA A 74 5.08 -13.12 -0.91
C ALA A 74 6.00 -12.54 -1.99
N LEU A 75 6.75 -11.48 -1.67
CA LEU A 75 7.77 -10.89 -2.52
C LEU A 75 9.15 -11.04 -1.86
N LYS A 76 10.06 -11.72 -2.57
CA LYS A 76 11.44 -11.94 -2.14
C LYS A 76 12.29 -10.71 -2.45
N TYR A 77 12.41 -9.82 -1.48
CA TYR A 77 13.31 -8.68 -1.55
C TYR A 77 14.69 -8.97 -0.95
N SER A 78 15.72 -8.31 -1.48
CA SER A 78 17.08 -8.39 -0.92
C SER A 78 17.12 -7.85 0.52
N ARG A 79 18.04 -8.36 1.34
CA ARG A 79 18.20 -7.88 2.73
C ARG A 79 18.49 -6.38 2.79
N ALA A 80 19.34 -5.88 1.89
CA ALA A 80 19.69 -4.47 1.80
C ALA A 80 18.45 -3.60 1.55
N LEU A 81 17.57 -4.04 0.64
CA LEU A 81 16.35 -3.31 0.31
C LEU A 81 15.35 -3.29 1.47
N LYS A 82 15.20 -4.40 2.22
CA LYS A 82 14.36 -4.43 3.43
C LYS A 82 14.87 -3.51 4.53
N VAL A 83 16.19 -3.43 4.71
CA VAL A 83 16.80 -2.52 5.70
C VAL A 83 16.57 -1.07 5.29
N GLN A 84 16.74 -0.74 4.00
CA GLN A 84 16.44 0.60 3.49
C GLN A 84 14.96 0.96 3.64
N ALA A 85 14.05 0.04 3.35
CA ALA A 85 12.62 0.22 3.53
C ALA A 85 12.24 0.57 4.98
N MET A 86 12.79 -0.17 5.96
CA MET A 86 12.58 0.15 7.39
C MET A 86 13.13 1.52 7.77
N ARG A 87 14.28 1.92 7.22
CA ARG A 87 14.89 3.22 7.47
C ARG A 87 14.02 4.36 6.93
N ILE A 88 13.49 4.21 5.72
CA ILE A 88 12.59 5.19 5.09
C ILE A 88 11.28 5.30 5.87
N ARG A 89 10.68 4.17 6.29
CA ARG A 89 9.46 4.17 7.09
C ARG A 89 9.63 4.92 8.41
N ARG A 90 10.75 4.68 9.11
CA ARG A 90 11.06 5.38 10.36
C ARG A 90 11.21 6.88 10.13
N LEU A 91 11.91 7.28 9.07
CA LEU A 91 12.07 8.68 8.70
C LEU A 91 10.71 9.34 8.40
N GLN A 92 9.83 8.63 7.70
CA GLN A 92 8.47 9.09 7.44
C GLN A 92 7.68 9.34 8.73
N GLU A 93 7.70 8.39 9.67
CA GLU A 93 7.03 8.52 10.98
C GLU A 93 7.59 9.70 11.80
N GLU A 94 8.90 9.90 11.82
CA GLU A 94 9.55 11.03 12.50
C GLU A 94 9.15 12.38 11.87
N MET A 95 9.06 12.44 10.54
CA MET A 95 8.63 13.64 9.82
C MET A 95 7.14 13.92 9.98
N GLU A 96 6.29 12.88 10.02
CA GLU A 96 4.85 13.01 10.29
C GLU A 96 4.61 13.66 11.65
N GLN A 97 5.31 13.20 12.68
CA GLN A 97 5.22 13.79 14.02
C GLN A 97 5.67 15.24 14.05
N ARG A 98 6.70 15.60 13.29
CA ARG A 98 7.25 16.97 13.26
C ARG A 98 6.42 17.94 12.43
N LEU A 99 5.86 17.49 11.30
CA LEU A 99 5.12 18.33 10.35
C LEU A 99 3.62 18.40 10.67
N GLY A 100 3.11 17.45 11.47
CA GLY A 100 1.67 17.31 11.72
C GLY A 100 0.88 16.88 10.48
N ARG A 101 1.57 16.41 9.43
CA ARG A 101 1.03 15.91 8.17
C ARG A 101 1.98 14.90 7.54
N GLN A 102 1.50 14.14 6.55
CA GLN A 102 2.38 13.27 5.77
C GLN A 102 3.46 14.06 5.00
N PRO A 103 4.73 13.63 5.05
CA PRO A 103 5.80 14.22 4.27
C PRO A 103 5.63 13.87 2.79
N THR A 104 5.99 14.81 1.92
CA THR A 104 5.97 14.56 0.47
C THR A 104 7.17 13.70 0.04
N LEU A 105 7.06 13.06 -1.13
CA LEU A 105 8.19 12.32 -1.74
C LEU A 105 9.46 13.17 -1.89
N GLY A 106 9.31 14.47 -2.19
CA GLY A 106 10.43 15.40 -2.28
C GLY A 106 11.08 15.69 -0.93
N GLU A 107 10.29 15.83 0.13
CA GLU A 107 10.78 16.03 1.49
C GLU A 107 11.50 14.78 2.03
N LEU A 108 10.96 13.58 1.74
CA LEU A 108 11.61 12.31 2.06
C LEU A 108 12.91 12.13 1.29
N ALA A 109 12.96 12.49 0.00
CA ALA A 109 14.18 12.44 -0.80
C ALA A 109 15.29 13.34 -0.25
N ALA A 110 14.94 14.58 0.09
CA ALA A 110 15.88 15.52 0.69
C ALA A 110 16.40 15.02 2.05
N ALA A 111 15.56 14.39 2.86
CA ALA A 111 15.93 13.90 4.19
C ALA A 111 16.69 12.56 4.17
N SER A 112 16.42 11.69 3.20
CA SER A 112 17.04 10.36 3.09
C SER A 112 18.27 10.33 2.17
N ASN A 113 18.50 11.40 1.38
CA ASN A 113 19.54 11.47 0.35
C ASN A 113 19.40 10.34 -0.70
N LEU A 114 18.15 9.95 -0.98
CA LEU A 114 17.80 8.93 -1.96
C LEU A 114 16.97 9.57 -3.07
N ASP A 115 17.01 8.94 -4.25
CA ASP A 115 16.13 9.35 -5.34
C ASP A 115 14.67 9.00 -5.01
N ARG A 116 13.73 9.74 -5.60
CA ARG A 116 12.29 9.50 -5.41
C ARG A 116 11.90 8.09 -5.85
N GLY A 117 12.50 7.56 -6.92
CA GLY A 117 12.24 6.20 -7.39
C GLY A 117 12.64 5.15 -6.37
N ASP A 118 13.83 5.28 -5.76
CA ASP A 118 14.33 4.35 -4.75
C ASP A 118 13.46 4.35 -3.49
N ILE A 119 12.94 5.52 -3.11
CA ILE A 119 12.03 5.67 -1.98
C ILE A 119 10.72 4.95 -2.25
N LEU A 120 10.19 5.08 -3.46
CA LEU A 120 8.94 4.44 -3.87
C LEU A 120 9.07 2.91 -3.83
N VAL A 121 10.15 2.37 -4.40
CA VAL A 121 10.48 0.94 -4.34
C VAL A 121 10.59 0.47 -2.87
N ALA A 122 11.25 1.24 -2.02
CA ALA A 122 11.42 0.90 -0.62
C ALA A 122 10.11 0.95 0.18
N LEU A 123 9.20 1.86 -0.14
CA LEU A 123 7.86 1.91 0.47
C LEU A 123 7.00 0.71 0.04
N ASP A 124 7.11 0.28 -1.21
CA ASP A 124 6.38 -0.89 -1.74
C ASP A 124 6.86 -2.21 -1.14
N VAL A 125 8.13 -2.32 -0.76
CA VAL A 125 8.70 -3.50 -0.07
C VAL A 125 7.97 -3.84 1.22
N LEU A 126 7.36 -2.85 1.86
CA LEU A 126 6.64 -3.01 3.14
C LEU A 126 5.14 -3.24 2.97
N ARG A 127 4.59 -3.13 1.76
CA ARG A 127 3.18 -3.45 1.50
C ARG A 127 2.99 -4.97 1.57
N LEU A 128 2.00 -5.42 2.35
CA LEU A 128 1.52 -6.79 2.22
C LEU A 128 0.77 -6.91 0.88
N PRO A 129 0.95 -8.00 0.12
CA PRO A 129 0.10 -8.26 -1.03
C PRO A 129 -1.35 -8.42 -0.55
N LEU A 130 -2.29 -7.93 -1.35
CA LEU A 130 -3.70 -8.19 -1.14
C LEU A 130 -4.08 -9.51 -1.82
N SER A 131 -4.97 -10.28 -1.18
CA SER A 131 -5.54 -11.46 -1.80
C SER A 131 -6.48 -11.05 -2.93
N LEU A 132 -6.35 -11.68 -4.09
CA LEU A 132 -7.26 -11.47 -5.22
C LEU A 132 -8.65 -12.07 -4.97
N ASP A 133 -8.75 -13.05 -4.07
CA ASP A 133 -9.97 -13.76 -3.70
C ASP A 133 -10.65 -13.19 -2.44
N ALA A 134 -10.19 -12.05 -1.92
CA ALA A 134 -10.86 -11.38 -0.81
C ALA A 134 -12.18 -10.76 -1.32
N GLU A 135 -13.26 -11.54 -1.28
CA GLU A 135 -14.58 -11.13 -1.79
C GLU A 135 -15.20 -9.91 -1.09
N ASP A 136 -14.65 -9.44 0.03
CA ASP A 136 -15.18 -8.24 0.67
C ASP A 136 -14.14 -7.58 1.57
N SER A 137 -13.30 -6.73 0.98
CA SER A 137 -12.71 -5.51 1.58
C SER A 137 -11.53 -5.04 0.72
N GLN A 138 -11.74 -3.93 0.01
CA GLN A 138 -10.70 -3.16 -0.70
C GLN A 138 -10.12 -3.78 -1.98
N ALA A 139 -10.97 -4.40 -2.80
CA ALA A 139 -10.75 -4.54 -4.25
C ALA A 139 -10.64 -3.19 -5.02
N GLN A 140 -10.33 -2.08 -4.34
CA GLN A 140 -10.11 -0.75 -4.91
C GLN A 140 -8.62 -0.43 -5.17
N THR A 141 -7.67 -1.24 -4.71
CA THR A 141 -6.25 -0.89 -4.81
C THR A 141 -5.49 -1.57 -5.95
N ALA A 142 -5.96 -2.72 -6.46
CA ALA A 142 -5.43 -3.29 -7.70
C ALA A 142 -5.91 -2.51 -8.95
N ALA A 143 -7.03 -1.78 -8.83
CA ALA A 143 -7.55 -0.89 -9.88
C ALA A 143 -6.95 0.53 -9.84
N ALA A 144 -6.08 0.85 -8.86
CA ALA A 144 -5.56 2.20 -8.69
C ALA A 144 -4.57 2.62 -9.80
N ALA A 145 -3.88 1.67 -10.43
CA ALA A 145 -2.94 1.99 -11.52
C ALA A 145 -3.66 2.37 -12.84
N SER A 146 -4.84 1.82 -13.09
CA SER A 146 -5.67 2.17 -14.25
C SER A 146 -6.49 3.43 -14.00
N GLY A 147 -7.02 3.62 -12.78
CA GLY A 147 -7.85 4.79 -12.45
C GLY A 147 -7.09 6.13 -12.43
N GLU A 148 -5.87 6.17 -11.88
CA GLU A 148 -5.08 7.42 -11.88
C GLU A 148 -4.62 7.83 -13.28
N THR A 149 -4.38 6.87 -14.18
CA THR A 149 -4.00 7.16 -15.56
C THR A 149 -5.20 7.56 -16.41
N GLU A 150 -6.35 6.88 -16.27
CA GLU A 150 -7.62 7.31 -16.88
C GLU A 150 -8.04 8.71 -16.41
N GLU A 151 -8.02 9.01 -15.11
CA GLU A 151 -8.41 10.34 -14.61
C GLU A 151 -7.48 11.45 -15.12
N VAL A 152 -6.18 11.17 -15.27
CA VAL A 152 -5.23 12.13 -15.83
C VAL A 152 -5.46 12.33 -17.33
N VAL A 153 -5.73 11.26 -18.08
CA VAL A 153 -6.06 11.31 -19.51
C VAL A 153 -7.37 12.07 -19.73
N ASP A 154 -8.41 11.77 -18.95
CA ASP A 154 -9.70 12.46 -18.98
C ASP A 154 -9.56 13.96 -18.67
N ARG A 155 -8.71 14.32 -17.70
CA ARG A 155 -8.44 15.73 -17.37
C ARG A 155 -7.72 16.45 -18.50
N VAL A 156 -6.78 15.80 -19.19
CA VAL A 156 -6.07 16.38 -20.34
C VAL A 156 -7.02 16.55 -21.52
N ALA A 157 -7.80 15.52 -21.85
CA ALA A 157 -8.80 15.55 -22.92
C ALA A 157 -9.88 16.60 -22.67
N LEU A 158 -10.40 16.68 -21.43
CA LEU A 158 -11.36 17.71 -21.04
C LEU A 158 -10.77 19.12 -21.17
N ARG A 159 -9.51 19.32 -20.76
CA ARG A 159 -8.84 20.61 -20.85
C ARG A 159 -8.66 21.05 -22.31
N GLU A 160 -8.34 20.13 -23.21
CA GLU A 160 -8.25 20.39 -24.65
C GLU A 160 -9.63 20.70 -25.26
N ALA A 161 -10.65 19.90 -24.93
CA ALA A 161 -12.01 20.14 -25.39
C ALA A 161 -12.54 21.52 -24.94
N LEU A 162 -12.28 21.93 -23.70
CA LEU A 162 -12.62 23.27 -23.20
C LEU A 162 -11.85 24.39 -23.91
N ALA A 163 -10.61 24.14 -24.34
CA ALA A 163 -9.79 25.09 -25.08
C ALA A 163 -10.25 25.30 -26.53
N ASN A 164 -10.94 24.31 -27.11
CA ASN A 164 -11.52 24.39 -28.45
C ASN A 164 -12.92 25.01 -28.48
N LEU A 165 -13.58 25.15 -27.33
CA LEU A 165 -14.89 25.82 -27.26
C LEU A 165 -14.81 27.30 -27.69
N PRO A 166 -15.79 27.80 -28.46
CA PRO A 166 -15.99 29.21 -28.73
C PRO A 166 -16.06 30.04 -27.44
N GLN A 167 -15.63 31.30 -27.52
CA GLN A 167 -15.51 32.19 -26.35
C GLN A 167 -16.81 32.28 -25.52
N ARG A 168 -17.98 32.39 -26.18
CA ARG A 168 -19.29 32.44 -25.51
C ARG A 168 -19.63 31.15 -24.77
N GLU A 169 -19.35 30.01 -25.38
CA GLU A 169 -19.63 28.69 -24.81
C GLU A 169 -18.71 28.42 -23.60
N ARG A 170 -17.44 28.78 -23.70
CA ARG A 170 -16.49 28.71 -22.57
C ARG A 170 -16.91 29.57 -21.38
N GLN A 171 -17.41 30.79 -21.64
CA GLN A 171 -17.93 31.67 -20.58
C GLN A 171 -19.14 31.06 -19.87
N ILE A 172 -20.05 30.42 -20.61
CA ILE A 172 -21.18 29.71 -20.02
C ILE A 172 -20.68 28.58 -19.10
N VAL A 173 -19.71 27.78 -19.54
CA VAL A 173 -19.13 26.71 -18.71
C VAL A 173 -18.50 27.28 -17.44
N LEU A 174 -17.71 28.35 -17.56
CA LEU A 174 -17.09 29.03 -16.42
C LEU A 174 -18.14 29.49 -15.39
N TYR A 175 -19.17 30.21 -15.83
CA TYR A 175 -20.18 30.73 -14.93
C TYR A 175 -21.02 29.62 -14.29
N ARG A 176 -21.38 28.59 -15.06
CA ARG A 176 -22.27 27.51 -14.61
C ARG A 176 -21.58 26.52 -13.69
N PHE A 177 -20.37 26.08 -14.05
CA PHE A 177 -19.70 24.95 -13.38
C PHE A 177 -18.58 25.37 -12.42
N PHE A 178 -17.90 26.49 -12.68
CA PHE A 178 -16.79 26.95 -11.80
C PHE A 178 -17.22 28.05 -10.82
N GLN A 179 -18.22 28.86 -11.18
CA GLN A 179 -18.73 29.96 -10.33
C GLN A 179 -20.13 29.69 -9.76
N HIS A 180 -20.70 28.51 -10.02
CA HIS A 180 -22.00 28.07 -9.52
C HIS A 180 -23.16 29.04 -9.76
N ARG A 181 -23.14 29.78 -10.88
CA ARG A 181 -24.18 30.76 -11.23
C ARG A 181 -25.41 30.10 -11.82
N THR A 182 -26.59 30.67 -11.56
CA THR A 182 -27.83 30.19 -12.17
C THR A 182 -27.88 30.53 -13.67
N GLN A 183 -28.74 29.84 -14.44
CA GLN A 183 -28.91 30.17 -15.86
C GLN A 183 -29.44 31.60 -16.06
N GLN A 184 -30.26 32.09 -15.12
CA GLN A 184 -30.77 33.47 -15.15
C GLN A 184 -29.66 34.49 -14.86
N GLU A 185 -28.78 34.22 -13.90
CA GLU A 185 -27.61 35.08 -13.63
C GLU A 185 -26.62 35.10 -14.79
N THR A 186 -26.36 33.93 -15.36
CA THR A 186 -25.49 33.77 -16.54
C THR A 186 -26.06 34.51 -17.76
N ALA A 187 -27.37 34.42 -17.97
CA ALA A 187 -28.10 35.15 -19.01
C ALA A 187 -27.96 36.68 -18.86
N LYS A 188 -28.12 37.19 -17.64
CA LYS A 188 -27.92 38.61 -17.31
C LYS A 188 -26.47 39.05 -17.59
N MET A 189 -25.47 38.27 -17.17
CA MET A 189 -24.06 38.61 -17.37
C MET A 189 -23.63 38.56 -18.85
N LEU A 190 -24.24 37.68 -19.65
CA LEU A 190 -23.91 37.52 -21.08
C LEU A 190 -24.81 38.32 -22.02
N GLY A 191 -25.81 39.04 -21.50
CA GLY A 191 -26.75 39.84 -22.30
C GLY A 191 -27.63 39.01 -23.24
N ILE A 192 -27.95 37.76 -22.88
CA ILE A 192 -28.77 36.85 -23.68
C ILE A 192 -29.95 36.31 -22.87
N SER A 193 -30.92 35.64 -23.51
CA SER A 193 -32.06 35.05 -22.79
C SER A 193 -31.65 33.77 -22.05
N GLN A 194 -32.32 33.48 -20.93
CA GLN A 194 -32.10 32.24 -20.17
C GLN A 194 -32.35 30.98 -21.03
N VAL A 195 -33.33 31.03 -21.93
CA VAL A 195 -33.59 29.93 -22.88
C VAL A 195 -32.40 29.72 -23.82
N HIS A 196 -31.75 30.80 -24.26
CA HIS A 196 -30.56 30.73 -25.11
C HIS A 196 -29.37 30.12 -24.34
N VAL A 197 -29.17 30.51 -23.07
CA VAL A 197 -28.17 29.88 -22.18
C VAL A 197 -28.44 28.38 -22.04
N SER A 198 -29.68 27.99 -21.79
CA SER A 198 -30.08 26.58 -21.65
C SER A 198 -29.78 25.75 -22.91
N ARG A 199 -30.04 26.32 -24.09
CA ARG A 199 -29.72 25.67 -25.38
C ARG A 199 -28.22 25.52 -25.59
N LEU A 200 -27.44 26.57 -25.31
CA LEU A 200 -25.98 26.52 -25.43
C LEU A 200 -25.36 25.56 -24.42
N GLU A 201 -25.82 25.54 -23.17
CA GLU A 201 -25.34 24.62 -22.14
C GLU A 201 -25.55 23.16 -22.56
N LYS A 202 -26.74 22.81 -23.08
CA LYS A 202 -27.00 21.46 -23.60
C LYS A 202 -26.10 21.11 -24.78
N LYS A 203 -25.91 22.05 -25.72
CA LYS A 203 -25.05 21.86 -26.90
C LYS A 203 -23.59 21.60 -26.46
N VAL A 204 -23.07 22.43 -25.56
CA VAL A 204 -21.69 22.32 -25.06
C VAL A 204 -21.48 21.01 -24.31
N LEU A 205 -22.41 20.62 -23.43
CA LEU A 205 -22.31 19.33 -22.73
C LEU A 205 -22.35 18.14 -23.68
N PHE A 206 -23.14 18.24 -24.75
CA PHE A 206 -23.18 17.20 -25.79
C PHE A 206 -21.87 17.10 -26.56
N GLU A 207 -21.29 18.23 -26.99
CA GLU A 207 -20.00 18.25 -27.69
C GLU A 207 -18.85 17.77 -26.79
N LEU A 208 -18.80 18.20 -25.52
CA LEU A 208 -17.80 17.73 -24.56
C LEU A 208 -17.90 16.23 -24.32
N LYS A 209 -19.12 15.70 -24.15
CA LYS A 209 -19.34 14.26 -23.95
C LYS A 209 -18.93 13.45 -25.18
N LYS A 210 -19.22 13.95 -26.38
CA LYS A 210 -18.82 13.29 -27.63
C LYS A 210 -17.31 13.20 -27.74
N ASN A 211 -16.59 14.30 -27.50
CA ASN A 211 -15.12 14.35 -27.61
C ASN A 211 -14.39 13.54 -26.52
N LEU A 212 -15.07 13.22 -25.40
CA LEU A 212 -14.53 12.38 -24.33
C LEU A 212 -14.85 10.89 -24.51
N MET A 213 -15.72 10.52 -25.45
CA MET A 213 -16.11 9.13 -25.75
C MET A 213 -15.54 8.61 -27.08
N GLU A 214 -14.86 9.47 -27.86
CA GLU A 214 -14.03 9.09 -29.01
C GLU A 214 -12.60 8.79 -28.55
#